data_AF-A0A9E1A9D7-F1
#
_entry.id   AF-A0A9E1A9D7-F1
#
_cell.length_a   1.000
_cell.length_b   1.000
_cell.length_c   1.000
_cell.angle_alpha   90.00
_cell.angle_beta   90.00
_cell.angle_gamma   90.00
#
_symmetry.space_group_name_H-M   'P 1'
#
loop_
_entity.id
_entity.type
_entity.pdbx_description
1 polymer ?
#
loop_
_entity_poly.entity_id
_entity_poly.type
_entity_poly.pdbx_seq_one_letter_code
_entity_poly.pdbx_strand_id
1 'polypeptide(L)'
;MAFFENLSRKVQDVAFAAAEKGKEVAAIASEKAQDAADTVKTNVAIAGEQRAIEKNYRAIGEWYVSELKGEAPEAVADIVAAIRASQAKIAELQGEDAPVEAECADVTEAAPEAAPAEAPVEAPAEAPAETPVQE
;
A
#
# COMPACT_ATOMS: atom_id res chain seq x y z
N MET A 1 -30.22 -16.85 -63.61
CA MET A 1 -29.72 -15.81 -62.67
C MET A 1 -28.85 -16.37 -61.53
N ALA A 2 -28.57 -17.68 -61.44
CA ALA A 2 -27.92 -18.32 -60.28
C ALA A 2 -26.43 -17.99 -60.03
N PHE A 3 -25.70 -17.43 -60.99
CA PHE A 3 -24.26 -17.14 -60.85
C PHE A 3 -23.99 -16.00 -59.85
N PHE A 4 -24.76 -14.90 -59.93
CA PHE A 4 -24.58 -13.75 -59.06
C PHE A 4 -24.99 -14.05 -57.60
N GLU A 5 -26.05 -14.84 -57.39
CA GLU A 5 -26.48 -15.26 -56.05
C GLU A 5 -25.39 -16.09 -55.34
N ASN A 6 -24.71 -16.97 -56.09
CA ASN A 6 -23.61 -17.78 -55.55
C ASN A 6 -22.37 -16.90 -55.24
N LEU A 7 -22.07 -15.91 -56.10
CA LEU A 7 -21.02 -14.93 -55.85
C LEU A 7 -21.32 -14.08 -54.60
N SER A 8 -22.55 -13.57 -54.46
CA SER A 8 -22.98 -12.79 -53.30
C SER A 8 -22.90 -13.60 -52.01
N ARG A 9 -23.34 -14.87 -52.02
CA ARG A 9 -23.23 -15.76 -50.86
C ARG A 9 -21.77 -15.97 -50.44
N LYS A 10 -20.89 -16.21 -51.41
CA LYS A 10 -19.46 -16.42 -51.14
C LYS A 10 -18.78 -15.19 -50.54
N VAL A 11 -19.16 -13.98 -50.99
CA VAL A 11 -18.65 -12.72 -50.40
C VAL A 11 -19.17 -12.54 -48.96
N GLN A 12 -20.43 -12.88 -48.69
CA GLN A 12 -20.99 -12.83 -47.34
C GLN A 12 -20.30 -13.81 -46.40
N ASP A 13 -20.02 -15.05 -46.85
CA ASP A 13 -19.33 -16.06 -46.04
C ASP A 13 -17.91 -15.60 -45.67
N VAL A 14 -17.18 -15.02 -46.62
CA VAL A 14 -15.83 -14.45 -46.36
C VAL A 14 -15.91 -13.26 -45.41
N ALA A 15 -16.90 -12.38 -45.58
CA ALA A 15 -17.11 -11.24 -44.69
C ALA A 15 -17.45 -11.70 -43.26
N PHE A 16 -18.29 -12.73 -43.12
CA PHE A 16 -18.63 -13.32 -41.84
C PHE A 16 -17.42 -13.98 -41.18
N ALA A 17 -16.65 -14.77 -41.93
CA ALA A 17 -15.43 -15.40 -41.44
C ALA A 17 -14.37 -14.37 -41.01
N ALA A 18 -14.24 -13.27 -41.75
CA ALA A 18 -13.36 -12.17 -41.37
C ALA A 18 -13.85 -11.45 -40.09
N ALA A 19 -15.17 -11.26 -39.97
CA ALA A 19 -15.76 -10.66 -38.78
C ALA A 19 -15.61 -11.54 -37.53
N GLU A 20 -15.79 -12.86 -37.64
CA GLU A 20 -15.58 -13.78 -36.51
C GLU A 20 -14.11 -13.81 -36.07
N LYS A 21 -13.17 -13.90 -37.02
CA LYS A 21 -11.74 -13.82 -36.69
C LYS A 21 -11.36 -12.47 -36.06
N GLY A 22 -11.97 -11.38 -36.52
CA GLY A 22 -11.80 -10.06 -35.92
C GLY A 22 -12.26 -10.02 -34.45
N LYS A 23 -13.38 -10.67 -34.14
CA LYS A 23 -13.89 -10.78 -32.77
C LYS A 23 -13.00 -11.66 -31.89
N GLU A 24 -12.51 -12.78 -32.41
CA GLU A 24 -11.60 -13.69 -31.68
C GLU A 24 -10.29 -12.97 -31.31
N VAL A 25 -9.68 -12.27 -32.27
CA VAL A 25 -8.46 -11.47 -32.00
C VAL A 25 -8.73 -10.35 -31.01
N ALA A 26 -9.89 -9.68 -31.11
CA ALA A 26 -10.28 -8.65 -30.15
C ALA A 26 -10.49 -9.22 -28.74
N ALA A 27 -11.08 -10.40 -28.61
CA ALA A 27 -11.26 -11.09 -27.33
C ALA A 27 -9.91 -11.46 -26.70
N ILE A 28 -8.98 -12.04 -27.48
CA ILE A 28 -7.63 -12.39 -27.02
C ILE A 28 -6.86 -11.14 -26.57
N ALA A 29 -6.96 -10.04 -27.34
CA ALA A 29 -6.34 -8.77 -26.96
C ALA A 29 -6.94 -8.20 -25.66
N SER A 30 -8.26 -8.32 -25.48
CA SER A 30 -8.95 -7.89 -24.26
C SER A 30 -8.54 -8.71 -23.05
N GLU A 31 -8.50 -10.04 -23.16
CA GLU A 31 -8.05 -10.94 -22.09
C GLU A 31 -6.61 -10.60 -21.66
N LYS A 32 -5.70 -10.47 -22.63
CA LYS A 32 -4.32 -10.10 -22.34
C LYS A 32 -4.17 -8.72 -21.69
N ALA A 33 -5.04 -7.78 -22.04
CA ALA A 33 -5.07 -6.46 -21.39
C ALA A 33 -5.57 -6.56 -19.94
N GLN A 34 -6.55 -7.42 -19.66
CA GLN A 34 -7.03 -7.69 -18.31
C GLN A 34 -5.96 -8.36 -17.44
N ASP A 35 -5.28 -9.40 -17.95
CA ASP A 35 -4.18 -10.06 -17.23
C ASP A 35 -3.05 -9.09 -16.88
N ALA A 36 -2.70 -8.20 -17.81
CA ALA A 36 -1.71 -7.16 -17.57
C ALA A 36 -2.18 -6.18 -16.48
N ALA A 37 -3.46 -5.78 -16.50
CA ALA A 37 -4.03 -4.90 -15.48
C ALA A 37 -4.03 -5.56 -14.08
N ASP A 38 -4.41 -6.83 -14.00
CA ASP A 38 -4.41 -7.60 -12.74
C ASP A 38 -2.98 -7.78 -12.20
N THR A 39 -2.01 -7.99 -13.08
CA THR A 39 -0.58 -8.04 -12.71
C THR A 39 -0.12 -6.70 -12.14
N VAL A 40 -0.47 -5.58 -12.79
CA VAL A 40 -0.11 -4.23 -12.29
C VAL A 40 -0.76 -3.97 -10.94
N LYS A 41 -2.05 -4.30 -10.78
CA LYS A 41 -2.77 -4.13 -9.50
C LYS A 41 -2.10 -4.92 -8.38
N THR A 42 -1.72 -6.16 -8.66
CA THR A 42 -0.99 -7.01 -7.70
C THR A 42 0.36 -6.41 -7.33
N ASN A 43 1.13 -5.94 -8.32
CA ASN A 43 2.44 -5.33 -8.06
C ASN A 43 2.34 -4.02 -7.26
N VAL A 44 1.31 -3.20 -7.52
CA VAL A 44 1.05 -1.99 -6.73
C VAL A 44 0.71 -2.34 -5.29
N ALA A 45 -0.12 -3.37 -5.06
CA ALA A 45 -0.42 -3.84 -3.71
C ALA A 45 0.84 -4.34 -2.99
N ILE A 46 1.68 -5.14 -3.67
CA ILE A 46 2.96 -5.63 -3.12
C ILE A 46 3.88 -4.45 -2.75
N ALA A 47 4.00 -3.45 -3.62
CA ALA A 47 4.82 -2.27 -3.34
C ALA A 47 4.27 -1.48 -2.14
N GLY A 48 2.95 -1.40 -2.00
CA GLY A 48 2.28 -0.82 -0.83
C GLY A 48 2.67 -1.53 0.47
N GLU A 49 2.58 -2.87 0.48
CA GLU A 49 2.97 -3.68 1.64
C GLU A 49 4.46 -3.58 1.96
N GLN A 50 5.34 -3.59 0.95
CA GLN A 50 6.78 -3.38 1.15
C GLN A 50 7.06 -2.04 1.83
N ARG A 51 6.40 -0.96 1.38
CA ARG A 51 6.51 0.35 2.00
C ARG A 51 5.99 0.37 3.44
N ALA A 52 4.90 -0.36 3.72
CA ALA A 52 4.38 -0.49 5.09
C ALA A 52 5.37 -1.24 5.99
N ILE A 53 5.94 -2.34 5.51
CA ILE A 53 6.96 -3.12 6.21
C ILE A 53 8.18 -2.25 6.56
N GLU A 54 8.70 -1.49 5.61
CA GLU A 54 9.84 -0.58 5.85
C GLU A 54 9.54 0.47 6.91
N LYS A 55 8.36 1.10 6.87
CA LYS A 55 7.91 2.05 7.89
C LYS A 55 7.84 1.40 9.27
N ASN A 56 7.28 0.19 9.35
CA ASN A 56 7.15 -0.54 10.62
C ASN A 56 8.52 -0.93 11.18
N TYR A 57 9.45 -1.43 10.35
CA TYR A 57 10.80 -1.74 10.82
C TYR A 57 11.55 -0.49 11.29
N ARG A 58 11.38 0.66 10.60
CA ARG A 58 11.93 1.94 11.07
C ARG A 58 11.36 2.32 12.43
N ALA A 59 10.04 2.29 12.59
CA ALA A 59 9.38 2.62 13.85
C ALA A 59 9.86 1.74 15.01
N ILE A 60 10.01 0.43 14.77
CA ILE A 60 10.57 -0.50 15.75
C ILE A 60 12.03 -0.16 16.08
N GLY A 61 12.86 0.14 15.07
CA GLY A 61 14.26 0.52 15.27
C GLY A 61 14.43 1.82 16.05
N GLU A 62 13.62 2.84 15.74
CA GLU A 62 13.59 4.11 16.47
C GLU A 62 13.15 3.92 17.91
N TRP A 63 12.08 3.15 18.15
CA TRP A 63 11.64 2.79 19.49
C TRP A 63 12.74 2.05 20.25
N TYR A 64 13.40 1.09 19.60
CA TYR A 64 14.49 0.31 20.19
C TYR A 64 15.66 1.18 20.62
N VAL A 65 16.17 2.07 19.75
CA VAL A 65 17.29 2.97 20.10
C VAL A 65 16.88 3.95 21.20
N SER A 66 15.62 4.38 21.21
CA SER A 66 15.09 5.29 22.24
C SER A 66 14.96 4.63 23.62
N GLU A 67 14.53 3.38 23.68
CA GLU A 67 14.37 2.63 24.94
C GLU A 67 15.68 1.98 25.42
N LEU A 68 16.69 1.88 24.56
CA LEU A 68 17.98 1.26 24.89
C LEU A 68 18.74 2.05 25.96
N LYS A 69 18.55 1.65 27.22
CA LYS A 69 19.26 2.16 28.41
C LYS A 69 20.58 1.41 28.62
N GLY A 70 21.52 1.52 27.67
CA GLY A 70 22.85 0.92 27.82
C GLY A 70 23.56 0.64 26.49
N GLU A 71 24.55 -0.25 26.58
CA GLU A 71 25.28 -0.78 25.43
C GLU A 71 24.34 -1.63 24.57
N ALA A 72 24.44 -1.48 23.25
CA ALA A 72 23.69 -2.30 22.34
C ALA A 72 24.22 -3.75 22.36
N PRO A 73 23.36 -4.76 22.12
CA PRO A 73 23.79 -6.13 21.86
C PRO A 73 24.82 -6.16 20.72
N GLU A 74 25.82 -7.03 20.84
CA GLU A 74 26.95 -7.13 19.89
C GLU A 74 26.49 -7.22 18.43
N ALA A 75 25.42 -7.98 18.15
CA ALA A 75 24.89 -8.17 16.80
C ALA A 75 24.39 -6.88 16.12
N VAL A 76 24.04 -5.85 16.90
CA VAL A 76 23.51 -4.57 16.39
C VAL A 76 24.33 -3.37 16.86
N ALA A 77 25.45 -3.60 17.55
CA ALA A 77 26.26 -2.54 18.15
C ALA A 77 26.75 -1.54 17.10
N ASP A 78 27.28 -2.04 15.98
CA ASP A 78 27.78 -1.20 14.89
C ASP A 78 26.68 -0.33 14.27
N ILE A 79 25.47 -0.89 14.10
CA ILE A 79 24.33 -0.18 13.52
C ILE A 79 23.85 0.92 14.49
N VAL A 80 23.71 0.60 15.78
CA VAL A 80 23.29 1.58 16.79
C VAL A 80 24.34 2.69 16.95
N ALA A 81 25.64 2.35 16.91
CA ALA A 81 26.71 3.33 16.92
C ALA A 81 26.66 4.26 15.70
N ALA A 82 26.43 3.71 14.49
CA ALA A 82 26.26 4.49 13.28
C ALA A 82 25.03 5.41 13.31
N ILE A 83 23.91 4.95 13.88
CA ILE A 83 22.70 5.77 14.09
C ILE A 83 23.01 6.94 15.01
N ARG A 84 23.62 6.67 16.18
CA ARG A 84 23.98 7.72 17.16
C ARG A 84 24.99 8.72 16.60
N ALA A 85 25.98 8.25 15.84
CA ALA A 85 26.95 9.11 15.16
C ALA A 85 26.26 10.02 14.12
N SER A 86 25.30 9.47 13.36
CA SER A 86 24.54 10.24 12.37
C SER A 86 23.61 11.27 13.04
N GLN A 87 22.97 10.91 14.15
CA GLN A 87 22.16 11.83 14.95
C GLN A 87 22.99 12.98 15.52
N ALA A 88 24.20 12.70 16.02
CA ALA A 88 25.12 13.73 16.50
C ALA A 88 25.52 14.70 15.38
N LYS A 89 25.87 14.17 14.19
CA LYS A 89 26.18 15.00 13.02
C LYS A 89 25.01 15.87 12.58
N ILE A 90 23.78 15.35 12.62
CA ILE A 90 22.58 16.13 12.34
C ILE A 90 22.42 17.26 13.36
N ALA A 91 22.63 16.99 14.65
CA ALA A 91 22.55 18.02 15.69
C ALA A 91 23.63 19.10 15.55
N GLU A 92 24.85 18.73 15.14
CA GLU A 92 25.91 19.69 14.80
C GLU A 92 25.48 20.58 13.62
N LEU A 93 25.05 19.97 12.51
CA LEU A 93 24.59 20.71 11.33
C LEU A 93 23.38 21.60 11.63
N GLN A 94 22.42 21.15 12.44
CA GLN A 94 21.24 21.94 12.82
C GLN A 94 21.53 23.00 13.90
N GLY A 95 22.59 22.82 14.69
CA GLY A 95 23.06 23.79 15.66
C GLY A 95 23.96 24.87 15.05
N GLU A 96 24.68 24.54 13.98
CA GLU A 96 25.47 25.46 13.16
C GLU A 96 24.63 26.16 12.07
N ASP A 97 23.57 25.51 11.57
CA ASP A 97 22.59 26.07 10.63
C ASP A 97 21.16 26.09 11.24
N ALA A 98 20.78 27.23 11.82
CA ALA A 98 19.37 27.56 12.07
C ALA A 98 18.99 28.84 11.31
N PRO A 99 17.90 28.89 10.50
CA PRO A 99 17.11 27.82 9.89
C PRO A 99 17.16 27.86 8.34
N VAL A 100 17.28 26.71 7.71
CA VAL A 100 16.67 26.51 6.38
C VAL A 100 15.55 25.51 6.57
N GLU A 101 14.35 26.05 6.73
CA GLU A 101 13.09 25.39 6.36
C GLU A 101 13.25 24.83 4.93
N ALA A 102 13.69 23.58 4.82
CA ALA A 102 13.77 22.85 3.57
C ALA A 102 13.04 21.53 3.76
N GLU A 103 11.71 21.64 3.68
CA GLU A 103 10.93 20.85 2.72
C GLU A 103 11.40 19.38 2.58
N CYS A 104 11.36 18.60 3.66
CA CYS A 104 11.07 17.18 3.49
C CYS A 104 9.57 17.08 3.20
N ALA A 105 9.27 17.19 1.91
CA ALA A 105 7.96 17.04 1.31
C ALA A 105 7.12 15.99 2.04
N ASP A 106 6.24 16.49 2.88
CA ASP A 106 5.09 15.78 3.38
C ASP A 106 4.18 15.55 2.16
N VAL A 107 4.36 14.42 1.48
CA VAL A 107 3.33 13.91 0.56
C VAL A 107 2.26 13.26 1.43
N THR A 108 1.55 14.10 2.19
CA THR A 108 0.19 13.84 2.64
C THR A 108 -0.73 14.17 1.48
N GLU A 109 -0.85 13.22 0.56
CA GLU A 109 -1.96 13.20 -0.38
C GLU A 109 -3.22 12.75 0.40
N ALA A 110 -4.02 13.75 0.75
CA ALA A 110 -5.49 13.70 0.86
C ALA A 110 -6.12 12.46 1.52
N ALA A 111 -6.24 12.49 2.84
CA ALA A 111 -7.36 11.84 3.52
C ALA A 111 -8.53 12.84 3.58
N PRO A 112 -9.66 12.62 2.89
CA PRO A 112 -10.86 13.41 3.15
C PRO A 112 -11.44 12.99 4.50
N GLU A 113 -11.39 13.95 5.40
CA GLU A 113 -12.17 14.05 6.62
C GLU A 113 -13.67 13.79 6.35
N ALA A 114 -14.21 12.73 6.95
CA ALA A 114 -15.64 12.57 7.15
C ALA A 114 -15.90 11.59 8.31
N ALA A 115 -15.87 12.13 9.53
CA ALA A 115 -16.72 11.69 10.62
C ALA A 115 -17.23 12.99 11.28
N PRO A 116 -18.51 13.07 11.71
CA PRO A 116 -18.84 12.41 12.96
C PRO A 116 -20.31 11.97 13.12
N ALA A 117 -20.55 11.34 14.28
CA ALA A 117 -21.82 11.14 14.98
C ALA A 117 -22.72 9.99 14.50
N GLU A 118 -22.72 8.88 15.24
CA GLU A 118 -23.72 8.65 16.30
C GLU A 118 -23.23 7.54 17.26
N ALA A 119 -23.09 7.89 18.54
CA ALA A 119 -23.08 6.95 19.64
C ALA A 119 -23.81 7.61 20.81
N PRO A 120 -24.97 7.10 21.25
CA PRO A 120 -25.43 7.34 22.60
C PRO A 120 -24.81 6.27 23.50
N VAL A 121 -23.85 6.73 24.30
CA VAL A 121 -23.40 6.04 25.51
C VAL A 121 -24.55 6.14 26.51
N GLU A 122 -25.22 5.03 26.80
CA GLU A 122 -26.03 4.88 28.01
C GLU A 122 -25.36 3.83 28.92
N ALA A 123 -24.73 4.33 29.97
CA ALA A 123 -24.66 3.66 31.27
C ALA A 123 -25.10 4.73 32.28
N PRO A 124 -25.92 4.40 33.29
CA PRO A 124 -25.28 3.98 34.52
C PRO A 124 -26.09 3.01 35.44
N ALA A 125 -25.33 2.37 36.33
CA ALA A 125 -25.67 2.00 37.71
C ALA A 125 -26.64 0.83 37.98
N GLU A 126 -26.09 -0.29 38.47
CA GLU A 126 -26.21 -0.67 39.90
C GLU A 126 -25.29 -1.87 40.22
N ALA A 127 -24.45 -1.71 41.25
CA ALA A 127 -23.86 -2.80 42.05
C ALA A 127 -24.76 -3.01 43.29
N PRO A 128 -24.49 -3.89 44.30
CA PRO A 128 -23.41 -4.88 44.46
C PRO A 128 -23.88 -6.25 45.05
N ALA A 129 -22.99 -7.27 45.06
CA ALA A 129 -22.86 -8.32 46.11
C ALA A 129 -21.72 -9.27 45.69
N GLU A 130 -20.54 -9.20 46.32
CA GLU A 130 -20.08 -10.10 47.42
C GLU A 130 -20.12 -11.59 47.04
N THR A 131 -19.10 -12.45 47.17
CA THR A 131 -17.72 -12.43 47.72
C THR A 131 -17.00 -13.71 47.18
N PRO A 132 -15.67 -13.87 47.34
CA PRO A 132 -14.85 -14.88 46.66
C PRO A 132 -14.60 -16.14 47.50
N VAL A 133 -14.37 -17.30 46.88
CA VAL A 133 -13.72 -18.45 47.55
C VAL A 133 -12.77 -19.16 46.58
N GLN A 134 -11.49 -19.20 46.98
CA GLN A 134 -10.44 -20.09 46.49
C GLN A 134 -10.59 -21.46 47.16
N GLU A 135 -10.40 -22.54 46.41
CA GLU A 135 -9.63 -23.72 46.83
C GLU A 135 -9.09 -24.46 45.60
#